data_AF-A0A978TP99-F1
#
_entry.id   AF-A0A978TP99-F1
#
_cell.length_a   1.000
_cell.length_b   1.000
_cell.length_c   1.000
_cell.angle_alpha   90.00
_cell.angle_beta   90.00
_cell.angle_gamma   90.00
#
_symmetry.space_group_name_H-M   'P 1'
#
loop_
_entity.id
_entity.type
_entity.pdbx_description
1 polymer ?
#
loop_
_entity_poly.entity_id
_entity_poly.type
_entity_poly.pdbx_seq_one_letter_code
_entity_poly.pdbx_strand_id
1 'polypeptide(L)'
;MTNDEGQSFLTRSIECPICDTVSAIESRVLTFSCPVCGWLLTPASEAERLAWTRQLWQKSQIQQVPTDREIPVGLERRLDAIDAELQRASVEREQLRSHLETLAPMLSQIADALGVQTPPWSEVGIDYQPLAELLASGQWQAADDFTRSLMLQAMQRSEEGYFAPDDLAEFPRTDLLTLDGLWWEYSHGRFGFSVQRWLWDEVGGNYEAFCDRAGWRQDGLWSYYDRLDFSLNAPEGHLPIVSWRQRSCYGLGGETAAELFSSLMARRTACEFNG
;
A
#
# COMPACT_ATOMS: atom_id res chain seq x y z
N MET A 1 -9.79 7.67 71.58
CA MET A 1 -10.44 8.26 70.41
C MET A 1 -9.76 7.65 69.20
N THR A 2 -10.34 6.56 68.70
CA THR A 2 -9.89 5.85 67.50
C THR A 2 -10.47 6.57 66.30
N ASN A 3 -9.64 7.26 65.53
CA ASN A 3 -10.07 7.80 64.24
C ASN A 3 -9.81 6.73 63.18
N ASP A 4 -10.92 6.19 62.69
CA ASP A 4 -11.05 5.20 61.64
C ASP A 4 -10.97 5.93 60.30
N GLU A 5 -9.89 5.72 59.54
CA GLU A 5 -9.72 6.28 58.20
C GLU A 5 -10.51 5.43 57.19
N GLY A 6 -11.77 5.80 56.96
CA GLY A 6 -12.56 5.30 55.85
C GLY A 6 -12.07 5.85 54.50
N GLN A 7 -11.06 5.22 53.89
CA GLN A 7 -10.76 5.44 52.47
C GLN A 7 -11.82 4.76 51.61
N SER A 8 -12.71 5.56 51.02
CA SER A 8 -13.65 5.11 49.98
C SER A 8 -12.89 4.74 48.71
N PHE A 9 -12.91 3.46 48.33
CA PHE A 9 -12.29 2.96 47.11
C PHE A 9 -13.25 3.10 45.92
N LEU A 10 -12.87 3.87 44.90
CA LEU A 10 -13.62 3.95 43.65
C LEU A 10 -13.32 2.70 42.79
N THR A 11 -14.28 1.80 42.69
CA THR A 11 -14.28 0.65 41.76
C THR A 11 -14.91 1.04 40.44
N ARG A 12 -14.20 0.84 39.33
CA ARG A 12 -14.72 1.00 37.96
C ARG A 12 -14.96 -0.37 37.35
N SER A 13 -16.12 -0.58 36.75
CA SER A 13 -16.41 -1.80 35.99
C SER A 13 -15.85 -1.67 34.58
N ILE A 14 -15.09 -2.67 34.13
CA ILE A 14 -14.58 -2.79 32.76
C ILE A 14 -15.05 -4.12 32.18
N GLU A 15 -15.63 -4.06 30.98
CA GLU A 15 -16.05 -5.23 30.21
C GLU A 15 -14.88 -5.71 29.34
N CYS A 16 -14.63 -7.02 29.37
CA CYS A 16 -13.56 -7.61 28.57
C CYS A 16 -13.98 -7.76 27.10
N PRO A 17 -13.24 -7.20 26.13
CA PRO A 17 -13.62 -7.26 24.70
C PRO A 17 -13.47 -8.65 24.06
N ILE A 18 -12.99 -9.65 24.80
CA ILE A 18 -12.72 -11.00 24.29
C ILE A 18 -13.76 -12.02 24.79
N CYS A 19 -14.30 -11.83 25.99
CA CYS A 19 -15.18 -12.81 26.63
C CYS A 19 -16.36 -12.16 27.37
N ASP A 20 -16.57 -10.86 27.14
CA ASP A 20 -17.67 -10.03 27.66
C ASP A 20 -17.81 -10.07 29.20
N THR A 21 -16.78 -10.54 29.90
CA THR A 21 -16.79 -10.63 31.35
C THR A 21 -16.59 -9.24 31.95
N VAL A 22 -17.57 -8.79 32.72
CA VAL A 22 -17.51 -7.54 33.46
C VAL A 22 -16.70 -7.76 34.74
N SER A 23 -15.58 -7.05 34.87
CA SER A 23 -14.70 -7.11 36.04
C SER A 23 -14.69 -5.76 36.76
N ALA A 24 -14.82 -5.79 38.09
CA ALA A 24 -14.62 -4.61 38.92
C ALA A 24 -13.11 -4.39 39.14
N ILE A 25 -12.61 -3.22 38.77
CA ILE A 25 -11.20 -2.85 38.89
C ILE A 25 -11.09 -1.75 39.93
N GLU A 26 -10.25 -1.98 40.94
CA GLU A 26 -9.86 -0.95 41.89
C GLU A 26 -8.89 0.03 41.23
N SER A 27 -9.12 1.34 41.43
CA SER A 27 -8.39 2.41 40.76
C SER A 27 -6.86 2.46 41.05
N ARG A 28 -6.35 1.61 41.97
CA ARG A 28 -4.92 1.51 42.31
C ARG A 28 -4.17 0.39 41.57
N VAL A 29 -4.86 -0.41 40.75
CA VAL A 29 -4.22 -1.52 40.02
C VAL A 29 -3.61 -1.01 38.72
N LEU A 30 -2.27 -1.02 38.63
CA LEU A 30 -1.51 -0.60 37.44
C LEU A 30 -1.68 -1.56 36.25
N THR A 31 -1.80 -2.86 36.54
CA THR A 31 -1.98 -3.92 35.55
C THR A 31 -3.08 -4.88 35.98
N PHE A 32 -4.21 -4.88 35.28
CA PHE A 32 -5.32 -5.78 35.54
C PHE A 32 -5.58 -6.66 34.33
N SER A 33 -5.62 -7.98 34.54
CA SER A 33 -5.97 -8.95 33.49
C SER A 33 -7.34 -9.55 33.76
N CYS A 34 -8.07 -9.85 32.70
CA CYS A 34 -9.38 -10.49 32.75
C CYS A 34 -9.21 -11.86 33.41
N PRO A 35 -9.98 -12.17 34.47
CA PRO A 35 -9.84 -13.44 35.18
C PRO A 35 -10.29 -14.65 34.35
N VAL A 36 -11.06 -14.43 33.27
CA VAL A 36 -11.62 -15.48 32.42
C VAL A 36 -10.70 -15.84 31.26
N CYS A 37 -10.25 -14.85 30.49
CA CYS A 37 -9.43 -15.07 29.29
C CYS A 37 -7.99 -14.56 29.41
N GLY A 38 -7.64 -13.91 30.52
CA GLY A 38 -6.31 -13.34 30.78
C GLY A 38 -6.03 -11.99 30.09
N TRP A 39 -7.00 -11.43 29.35
CA TRP A 39 -6.85 -10.17 28.59
C TRP A 39 -6.47 -8.98 29.45
N LEU A 40 -5.44 -8.21 29.09
CA LEU A 40 -5.04 -7.01 29.83
C LEU A 40 -6.06 -5.87 29.64
N LEU A 41 -6.77 -5.51 30.71
CA LEU A 41 -7.87 -4.54 30.72
C LEU A 41 -7.45 -3.10 31.05
N THR A 42 -6.20 -2.88 31.51
CA THR A 42 -5.66 -1.55 31.82
C THR A 42 -4.80 -0.99 30.67
N PRO A 43 -4.53 0.33 30.64
CA PRO A 43 -3.76 0.95 29.55
C PRO A 43 -2.34 0.41 29.56
N ALA A 44 -1.99 -0.29 28.48
CA ALA A 44 -0.63 -0.69 28.17
C ALA A 44 -0.26 -0.12 26.79
N SER A 45 1.01 0.20 26.63
CA SER A 45 1.60 0.61 25.34
C SER A 45 1.34 -0.47 24.28
N GLU A 46 1.33 -0.08 23.01
CA GLU A 46 1.13 -1.00 21.90
C GLU A 46 2.16 -2.15 21.90
N ALA A 47 3.40 -1.84 22.29
CA ALA A 47 4.46 -2.83 22.48
C ALA A 47 4.15 -3.87 23.57
N GLU A 48 3.57 -3.46 24.70
CA GLU A 48 3.17 -4.36 25.78
C GLU A 48 1.98 -5.24 25.37
N ARG A 49 1.03 -4.70 24.60
CA ARG A 49 -0.07 -5.47 24.03
C ARG A 49 0.43 -6.51 23.03
N LEU A 50 1.35 -6.13 22.14
CA LEU A 50 1.96 -7.03 21.16
C LEU A 50 2.83 -8.11 21.80
N ALA A 51 3.59 -7.77 22.84
CA ALA A 51 4.38 -8.74 23.59
C ALA A 51 3.48 -9.77 24.28
N TRP A 52 2.37 -9.33 24.87
CA TRP A 52 1.40 -10.21 25.51
C TRP A 52 0.66 -11.09 24.49
N THR A 53 0.19 -10.55 23.36
CA THR A 53 -0.47 -11.36 22.31
C THR A 53 0.46 -12.39 21.71
N ARG A 54 1.74 -12.04 21.49
CA ARG A 54 2.78 -13.01 21.08
C ARG A 54 2.96 -14.11 22.11
N GLN A 55 3.04 -13.77 23.39
CA GLN A 55 3.23 -14.75 24.46
C GLN A 55 2.01 -15.67 24.60
N LEU A 56 0.79 -15.15 24.45
CA LEU A 56 -0.41 -15.96 24.41
C LEU A 56 -0.45 -16.89 23.20
N TRP A 57 -0.15 -16.37 22.02
CA TRP A 57 -0.13 -17.17 20.78
C TRP A 57 0.91 -18.29 20.87
N GLN A 58 2.07 -18.01 21.46
CA GLN A 58 3.11 -19.00 21.71
C GLN A 58 2.66 -20.04 22.76
N LYS A 59 1.95 -19.63 23.82
CA LYS A 59 1.35 -20.55 24.80
C LYS A 59 0.22 -21.40 24.20
N SER A 60 -0.58 -20.86 23.29
CA SER A 60 -1.66 -21.59 22.60
C SER A 60 -1.15 -22.57 21.55
N GLN A 61 0.10 -22.46 21.12
CA GLN A 61 0.75 -23.49 20.29
C GLN A 61 1.29 -24.68 21.09
N ILE A 62 1.52 -24.50 22.40
CA ILE A 62 2.08 -25.56 23.27
C ILE A 62 0.96 -26.39 23.92
N GLN A 63 -0.21 -25.80 24.15
CA GLN A 63 -1.41 -26.56 24.49
C GLN A 63 -2.12 -26.94 23.20
N GLN A 64 -2.28 -28.24 22.94
CA GLN A 64 -3.22 -28.69 21.91
C GLN A 64 -4.57 -28.01 22.17
N VAL A 65 -4.96 -27.11 21.27
CA VAL A 65 -6.28 -26.48 21.29
C VAL A 65 -7.29 -27.63 21.26
N PRO A 66 -8.18 -27.76 22.26
CA PRO A 66 -9.28 -28.70 22.17
C PRO A 66 -10.02 -28.42 20.88
N THR A 67 -10.09 -29.42 20.01
CA THR A 67 -10.66 -29.32 18.64
C THR A 67 -12.17 -29.01 18.64
N ASP A 68 -12.77 -28.92 19.83
CA ASP A 68 -14.20 -28.72 20.12
C ASP A 68 -14.56 -27.32 20.64
N ARG A 69 -13.68 -26.31 20.55
CA ARG A 69 -14.13 -24.93 20.77
C ARG A 69 -14.84 -24.44 19.51
N GLU A 70 -16.16 -24.67 19.46
CA GLU A 70 -17.07 -24.05 18.51
C GLU A 70 -16.71 -22.56 18.37
N ILE A 71 -16.47 -22.13 17.13
CA ILE A 71 -16.26 -20.71 16.84
C ILE A 71 -17.52 -19.99 17.36
N PRO A 72 -17.40 -18.88 18.10
CA PRO A 72 -18.59 -18.17 18.58
C PRO A 72 -19.52 -17.92 17.38
N VAL A 73 -20.75 -18.44 17.43
CA VAL A 73 -21.73 -18.42 16.31
C VAL A 73 -21.92 -16.99 15.74
N GLY A 74 -21.70 -15.97 16.55
CA GLY A 74 -21.71 -14.57 16.11
C GLY A 74 -20.57 -14.19 15.15
N LEU A 75 -19.40 -14.80 15.26
CA LEU A 75 -18.27 -14.61 14.36
C LEU A 75 -18.45 -15.36 13.04
N GLU A 76 -18.97 -16.59 13.07
CA GLU A 76 -19.31 -17.35 11.85
C GLU A 76 -20.35 -16.60 11.01
N ARG A 77 -21.43 -16.13 11.63
CA ARG A 77 -22.44 -15.32 10.95
C ARG A 77 -21.89 -14.02 10.35
N ARG A 78 -20.91 -13.40 11.01
CA ARG A 78 -20.24 -12.20 10.49
C ARG A 78 -19.35 -12.54 9.30
N LEU A 79 -18.66 -13.67 9.34
CA LEU A 79 -17.84 -14.14 8.22
C LEU A 79 -18.71 -14.47 7.01
N ASP A 80 -19.79 -15.23 7.20
CA ASP A 80 -20.77 -15.53 6.15
C ASP A 80 -21.38 -14.26 5.53
N ALA A 81 -21.66 -13.25 6.35
CA ALA A 81 -22.20 -11.97 5.90
C ALA A 81 -21.18 -11.21 5.02
N ILE A 82 -19.91 -11.20 5.43
CA ILE A 82 -18.81 -10.58 4.65
C ILE A 82 -18.62 -11.34 3.33
N ASP A 83 -18.63 -12.68 3.36
CA ASP A 83 -18.51 -13.49 2.14
C ASP A 83 -19.67 -13.22 1.17
N ALA A 84 -20.90 -13.15 1.68
CA ALA A 84 -22.06 -12.80 0.86
C ALA A 84 -21.99 -11.37 0.29
N GLU A 85 -21.40 -10.42 1.01
CA GLU A 85 -21.15 -9.06 0.52
C GLU A 85 -20.06 -9.03 -0.56
N LEU A 86 -18.95 -9.74 -0.33
CA LEU A 86 -17.86 -9.86 -1.30
C LEU A 86 -18.33 -10.51 -2.61
N GLN A 87 -19.14 -11.56 -2.52
CA GLN A 87 -19.72 -12.21 -3.70
C GLN A 87 -20.64 -11.26 -4.48
N ARG A 88 -21.48 -10.48 -3.78
CA ARG A 88 -22.34 -9.47 -4.43
C ARG A 88 -21.51 -8.41 -5.14
N ALA A 89 -20.49 -7.87 -4.48
CA ALA A 89 -19.57 -6.90 -5.08
C ALA A 89 -18.85 -7.47 -6.31
N SER A 90 -18.46 -8.75 -6.27
CA SER A 90 -17.81 -9.42 -7.41
C SER A 90 -18.71 -9.51 -8.64
N VAL A 91 -20.00 -9.82 -8.45
CA VAL A 91 -21.00 -9.90 -9.52
C VAL A 91 -21.31 -8.51 -10.07
N GLU A 92 -21.50 -7.53 -9.19
CA GLU A 92 -21.75 -6.14 -9.60
C GLU A 92 -20.58 -5.58 -10.42
N ARG A 93 -19.34 -5.85 -9.99
CA ARG A 93 -18.14 -5.46 -10.75
C ARG A 93 -18.12 -6.08 -12.14
N GLU A 94 -18.47 -7.36 -12.26
CA GLU A 94 -18.53 -8.03 -13.57
C GLU A 94 -19.63 -7.45 -14.46
N GLN A 95 -20.80 -7.13 -13.88
CA GLN A 95 -21.87 -6.45 -14.60
C GLN A 95 -21.43 -5.06 -15.07
N LEU A 96 -20.79 -4.27 -14.21
CA LEU A 96 -20.27 -2.94 -14.58
C LEU A 96 -19.22 -3.05 -15.69
N ARG A 97 -18.31 -4.03 -15.61
CA ARG A 97 -17.33 -4.31 -16.66
C ARG A 97 -18.02 -4.62 -17.99
N SER A 98 -19.01 -5.51 -17.99
CA SER A 98 -19.77 -5.85 -19.20
C SER A 98 -20.52 -4.64 -19.79
N HIS A 99 -21.10 -3.79 -18.94
CA HIS A 99 -21.70 -2.54 -19.40
C HIS A 99 -20.66 -1.63 -20.06
N LEU A 100 -19.50 -1.44 -19.42
CA LEU A 100 -18.41 -0.63 -19.99
C LEU A 100 -17.92 -1.18 -21.34
N GLU A 101 -17.72 -2.50 -21.46
CA GLU A 101 -17.34 -3.15 -22.72
C GLU A 101 -18.38 -2.94 -23.82
N THR A 102 -19.67 -2.87 -23.46
CA THR A 102 -20.76 -2.58 -24.40
C THR A 102 -20.79 -1.10 -24.82
N LEU A 103 -20.45 -0.18 -23.90
CA LEU A 103 -20.43 1.26 -24.15
C LEU A 103 -19.19 1.70 -24.94
N ALA A 104 -18.04 1.05 -24.74
CA ALA A 104 -16.76 1.40 -25.37
C ALA A 104 -16.84 1.60 -26.90
N PRO A 105 -17.38 0.66 -27.71
CA PRO A 105 -17.46 0.84 -29.15
C PRO A 105 -18.40 1.98 -29.56
N MET A 106 -19.47 2.24 -28.79
CA MET A 106 -20.37 3.36 -29.08
C MET A 106 -19.68 4.70 -28.82
N LEU A 107 -18.90 4.81 -27.73
CA LEU A 107 -18.12 6.00 -27.44
C LEU A 107 -17.05 6.26 -28.51
N SER A 108 -16.39 5.20 -29.01
CA SER A 108 -15.44 5.32 -30.12
C SER A 108 -16.11 5.87 -31.39
N GLN A 109 -17.27 5.33 -31.76
CA GLN A 109 -18.01 5.79 -32.94
C GLN A 109 -18.45 7.27 -32.82
N ILE A 110 -18.87 7.67 -31.61
CA ILE A 110 -19.25 9.07 -31.34
C ILE A 110 -18.01 9.97 -31.41
N ALA A 111 -16.88 9.54 -30.86
CA ALA A 111 -15.61 10.29 -30.92
C ALA A 111 -15.16 10.49 -32.38
N ASP A 112 -15.20 9.44 -33.20
CA ASP A 112 -14.89 9.49 -34.64
C ASP A 112 -15.83 10.45 -35.39
N ALA A 113 -17.14 10.37 -35.13
CA ALA A 113 -18.14 11.23 -35.75
C ALA A 113 -17.96 12.71 -35.38
N LEU A 114 -17.46 12.98 -34.19
CA LEU A 114 -17.17 14.33 -33.70
C LEU A 114 -15.74 14.79 -34.05
N GLY A 115 -14.92 13.95 -34.67
CA GLY A 115 -13.51 14.23 -34.93
C GLY A 115 -12.69 14.44 -33.64
N VAL A 116 -13.20 13.95 -32.50
CA VAL A 116 -12.49 14.00 -31.22
C VAL A 116 -11.50 12.85 -31.21
N GLN A 117 -10.24 13.14 -31.49
CA GLN A 117 -9.18 12.16 -31.28
C GLN A 117 -9.00 12.00 -29.78
N THR A 118 -9.26 10.79 -29.26
CA THR A 118 -8.80 10.44 -27.92
C THR A 118 -7.29 10.64 -27.88
N PRO A 119 -6.74 11.37 -26.89
CA PRO A 119 -5.30 11.52 -26.76
C PRO A 119 -4.65 10.12 -26.79
N PRO A 120 -3.60 9.93 -27.59
CA PRO A 120 -2.91 8.65 -27.61
C PRO A 120 -2.38 8.35 -26.20
N TRP A 121 -2.43 7.09 -25.78
CA TRP A 121 -1.89 6.67 -24.49
C TRP A 121 -0.36 6.53 -24.55
N SER A 122 0.23 6.56 -25.74
CA SER A 122 1.66 6.42 -25.97
C SER A 122 2.09 7.20 -27.21
N GLU A 123 3.21 7.92 -27.13
CA GLU A 123 3.89 8.53 -28.28
C GLU A 123 4.72 7.51 -29.07
N VAL A 124 5.11 6.40 -28.42
CA VAL A 124 5.97 5.36 -28.97
C VAL A 124 5.23 4.06 -29.30
N GLY A 125 3.90 4.04 -29.19
CA GLY A 125 3.05 2.91 -29.56
C GLY A 125 3.04 1.75 -28.56
N ILE A 126 3.33 2.02 -27.29
CA ILE A 126 3.21 1.04 -26.20
C ILE A 126 1.75 0.80 -25.84
N ASP A 127 1.41 -0.47 -25.68
CA ASP A 127 0.14 -0.90 -25.10
C ASP A 127 0.23 -0.97 -23.56
N TYR A 128 -0.48 -0.05 -22.91
CA TYR A 128 -0.56 0.03 -21.45
C TYR A 128 -1.75 -0.73 -20.86
N GLN A 129 -2.61 -1.34 -21.68
CA GLN A 129 -3.78 -2.08 -21.20
C GLN A 129 -3.41 -3.22 -20.22
N PRO A 130 -2.36 -4.03 -20.45
CA PRO A 130 -1.99 -5.09 -19.51
C PRO A 130 -1.55 -4.53 -18.15
N LEU A 131 -0.93 -3.34 -18.12
CA LEU A 131 -0.59 -2.67 -16.86
C LEU A 131 -1.85 -2.26 -16.10
N ALA A 132 -2.84 -1.68 -16.81
CA ALA A 132 -4.11 -1.31 -16.22
C ALA A 132 -4.83 -2.52 -15.59
N GLU A 133 -4.79 -3.68 -16.25
CA GLU A 133 -5.37 -4.93 -15.73
C GLU A 133 -4.66 -5.44 -14.46
N LEU A 134 -3.32 -5.36 -14.41
CA LEU A 134 -2.54 -5.70 -13.21
C LEU A 134 -2.86 -4.78 -12.04
N LEU A 135 -2.95 -3.46 -12.29
CA LEU A 135 -3.30 -2.47 -11.28
C LEU A 135 -4.74 -2.64 -10.79
N ALA A 136 -5.70 -2.84 -11.70
CA ALA A 136 -7.11 -3.08 -11.38
C ALA A 136 -7.33 -4.35 -10.55
N SER A 137 -6.48 -5.36 -10.73
CA SER A 137 -6.51 -6.61 -9.96
C SER A 137 -5.71 -6.55 -8.66
N GLY A 138 -5.10 -5.40 -8.32
CA GLY A 138 -4.30 -5.22 -7.11
C GLY A 138 -3.01 -6.03 -7.11
N GLN A 139 -2.52 -6.46 -8.27
CA GLN A 139 -1.25 -7.18 -8.42
C GLN A 139 -0.08 -6.19 -8.44
N TRP A 140 0.09 -5.44 -7.34
CA TRP A 140 1.00 -4.30 -7.25
C TRP A 140 2.46 -4.64 -7.56
N GLN A 141 2.94 -5.80 -7.11
CA GLN A 141 4.31 -6.24 -7.39
C GLN A 141 4.53 -6.52 -8.88
N ALA A 142 3.61 -7.26 -9.50
CA ALA A 142 3.66 -7.56 -10.92
C ALA A 142 3.49 -6.28 -11.77
N ALA A 143 2.62 -5.36 -11.35
CA ALA A 143 2.46 -4.05 -11.99
C ALA A 143 3.74 -3.21 -11.91
N ASP A 144 4.47 -3.26 -10.80
CA ASP A 144 5.76 -2.58 -10.62
C ASP A 144 6.85 -3.16 -11.54
N ASP A 145 6.97 -4.49 -11.58
CA ASP A 145 7.86 -5.20 -12.50
C ASP A 145 7.54 -4.87 -13.97
N PHE A 146 6.25 -4.88 -14.31
CA PHE A 146 5.79 -4.62 -15.66
C PHE A 146 5.99 -3.15 -16.06
N THR A 147 5.75 -2.20 -15.14
CA THR A 147 6.04 -0.78 -15.34
C THR A 147 7.50 -0.55 -15.73
N ARG A 148 8.45 -1.19 -15.02
CA ARG A 148 9.88 -1.10 -15.38
C ARG A 148 10.14 -1.63 -16.80
N SER A 149 9.51 -2.74 -17.16
CA SER A 149 9.68 -3.37 -18.47
C SER A 149 9.15 -2.48 -19.60
N LEU A 150 7.98 -1.87 -19.41
CA LEU A 150 7.41 -0.90 -20.35
C LEU A 150 8.29 0.34 -20.50
N MET A 151 8.86 0.86 -19.41
CA MET A 151 9.77 2.00 -19.48
C MET A 151 11.06 1.65 -20.24
N LEU A 152 11.62 0.46 -20.05
CA LEU A 152 12.77 0.01 -20.83
C LEU A 152 12.41 -0.15 -22.32
N GLN A 153 11.23 -0.68 -22.63
CA GLN A 153 10.73 -0.79 -23.99
C GLN A 153 10.56 0.58 -24.65
N ALA A 154 10.00 1.57 -23.93
CA ALA A 154 9.80 2.93 -24.43
C ALA A 154 11.11 3.57 -24.88
N MET A 155 12.19 3.24 -24.17
CA MET A 155 13.54 3.74 -24.45
C MET A 155 14.36 2.85 -25.36
N GLN A 156 13.77 1.77 -25.89
CA GLN A 156 14.46 0.78 -26.73
C GLN A 156 15.66 0.15 -25.99
N ARG A 157 15.56 0.00 -24.66
CA ARG A 157 16.60 -0.53 -23.76
C ARG A 157 16.26 -1.87 -23.13
N SER A 158 15.35 -2.62 -23.76
CA SER A 158 14.91 -3.91 -23.24
C SER A 158 16.04 -4.93 -23.14
N GLU A 159 17.03 -4.87 -24.03
CA GLU A 159 18.17 -5.80 -24.04
C GLU A 159 19.21 -5.45 -22.97
N GLU A 160 19.41 -4.15 -22.70
CA GLU A 160 20.32 -3.63 -21.68
C GLU A 160 19.80 -3.90 -20.27
N GLY A 161 18.48 -3.77 -20.06
CA GLY A 161 17.84 -4.02 -18.77
C GLY A 161 18.08 -2.93 -17.71
N TYR A 162 18.75 -1.84 -18.08
CA TYR A 162 19.00 -0.67 -17.24
C TYR A 162 18.80 0.64 -18.04
N PHE A 163 18.40 1.67 -17.31
CA PHE A 163 18.30 3.08 -17.71
C PHE A 163 19.64 3.78 -17.49
N ALA A 164 20.07 4.57 -18.47
CA ALA A 164 20.94 5.72 -18.28
C ALA A 164 20.09 6.96 -17.93
N PRO A 165 20.66 7.99 -17.27
CA PRO A 165 19.88 9.16 -16.88
C PRO A 165 19.42 10.01 -18.08
N ASP A 166 20.20 10.05 -19.16
CA ASP A 166 19.78 10.71 -20.40
C ASP A 166 18.48 10.09 -20.94
N ASP A 167 18.31 8.76 -20.81
CA ASP A 167 17.07 8.09 -21.22
C ASP A 167 15.87 8.60 -20.39
N LEU A 168 16.04 8.75 -19.07
CA LEU A 168 14.97 9.23 -18.20
C LEU A 168 14.70 10.73 -18.39
N ALA A 169 15.71 11.51 -18.76
CA ALA A 169 15.56 12.92 -19.10
C ALA A 169 14.77 13.12 -20.41
N GLU A 170 14.87 12.18 -21.36
CA GLU A 170 14.20 12.24 -22.66
C GLU A 170 12.94 11.36 -22.76
N PHE A 171 12.55 10.67 -21.67
CA PHE A 171 11.43 9.74 -21.67
C PHE A 171 10.14 10.33 -22.28
N PRO A 172 9.38 9.61 -23.12
CA PRO A 172 8.29 10.21 -23.89
C PRO A 172 7.20 10.75 -22.96
N ARG A 173 6.68 11.94 -23.26
CA ARG A 173 5.85 12.69 -22.31
C ARG A 173 4.52 11.97 -22.07
N THR A 174 3.85 11.63 -23.16
CA THR A 174 2.54 10.95 -23.11
C THR A 174 2.65 9.64 -22.33
N ASP A 175 3.69 8.84 -22.59
CA ASP A 175 3.96 7.58 -21.90
C ASP A 175 4.17 7.77 -20.39
N LEU A 176 4.94 8.79 -19.99
CA LEU A 176 5.14 9.09 -18.57
C LEU A 176 3.83 9.49 -17.87
N LEU A 177 3.02 10.32 -18.54
CA LEU A 177 1.72 10.76 -18.02
C LEU A 177 0.72 9.62 -17.96
N THR A 178 0.72 8.71 -18.93
CA THR A 178 -0.12 7.50 -18.91
C THR A 178 0.25 6.58 -17.76
N LEU A 179 1.55 6.29 -17.59
CA LEU A 179 2.03 5.48 -16.45
C LEU A 179 1.62 6.11 -15.11
N ASP A 180 1.88 7.40 -14.94
CA ASP A 180 1.56 8.15 -13.72
C ASP A 180 0.04 8.15 -13.44
N GLY A 181 -0.77 8.41 -14.47
CA GLY A 181 -2.23 8.43 -14.37
C GLY A 181 -2.82 7.07 -14.00
N LEU A 182 -2.29 5.97 -14.57
CA LEU A 182 -2.71 4.62 -14.22
C LEU A 182 -2.39 4.29 -12.75
N TRP A 183 -1.16 4.56 -12.32
CA TRP A 183 -0.76 4.33 -10.93
C TRP A 183 -1.60 5.16 -9.96
N TRP A 184 -1.83 6.43 -10.28
CA TRP A 184 -2.64 7.34 -9.46
C TRP A 184 -4.09 6.87 -9.34
N GLU A 185 -4.75 6.56 -10.47
CA GLU A 185 -6.16 6.17 -10.49
C GLU A 185 -6.42 4.91 -9.68
N TYR A 186 -5.69 3.83 -9.98
CA TYR A 186 -5.95 2.54 -9.34
C TYR A 186 -5.49 2.48 -7.88
N SER A 187 -4.57 3.35 -7.47
CA SER A 187 -4.12 3.45 -6.07
C SER A 187 -4.91 4.44 -5.24
N HIS A 188 -5.94 5.08 -5.81
CA HIS A 188 -6.70 6.17 -5.18
C HIS A 188 -5.80 7.35 -4.75
N GLY A 189 -4.88 7.72 -5.64
CA GLY A 189 -3.99 8.86 -5.50
C GLY A 189 -2.78 8.65 -4.58
N ARG A 190 -2.50 7.41 -4.19
CA ARG A 190 -1.41 7.09 -3.24
C ARG A 190 -0.07 6.81 -3.92
N PHE A 191 -0.09 6.29 -5.13
CA PHE A 191 1.08 5.86 -5.89
C PHE A 191 1.16 6.62 -7.21
N GLY A 192 2.36 6.65 -7.80
CA GLY A 192 2.64 7.37 -9.04
C GLY A 192 3.85 8.29 -8.93
N PHE A 193 4.39 8.67 -10.09
CA PHE A 193 5.55 9.55 -10.19
C PHE A 193 5.24 10.99 -9.74
N SER A 194 3.99 11.43 -9.90
CA SER A 194 3.50 12.72 -9.36
C SER A 194 3.55 12.75 -7.83
N VAL A 195 3.11 11.69 -7.18
CA VAL A 195 3.16 11.56 -5.72
C VAL A 195 4.61 11.51 -5.23
N GLN A 196 5.45 10.75 -5.91
CA GLN A 196 6.90 10.71 -5.63
C GLN A 196 7.57 12.08 -5.81
N ARG A 197 7.18 12.82 -6.86
CA ARG A 197 7.67 14.17 -7.13
C ARG A 197 7.31 15.13 -6.01
N TRP A 198 6.05 15.08 -5.55
CA TRP A 198 5.61 15.90 -4.42
C TRP A 198 6.45 15.60 -3.15
N LEU A 199 6.64 14.32 -2.81
CA LEU A 199 7.48 13.93 -1.67
C LEU A 199 8.94 14.38 -1.83
N TRP A 200 9.49 14.27 -3.04
CA TRP A 200 10.84 14.71 -3.37
C TRP A 200 11.03 16.21 -3.13
N ASP A 201 10.06 17.02 -3.55
CA ASP A 201 10.07 18.46 -3.35
C ASP A 201 9.91 18.83 -1.87
N GLU A 202 9.07 18.11 -1.12
CA GLU A 202 8.90 18.32 0.33
C GLU A 202 10.20 18.11 1.13
N VAL A 203 11.04 17.17 0.70
CA VAL A 203 12.34 16.90 1.35
C VAL A 203 13.49 17.72 0.74
N GLY A 204 13.20 18.69 -0.12
CA GLY A 204 14.19 19.58 -0.73
C GLY A 204 15.19 18.86 -1.64
N GLY A 205 14.78 17.75 -2.26
CA GLY A 205 15.63 16.94 -3.13
C GLY A 205 16.68 16.09 -2.40
N ASN A 206 16.48 15.83 -1.11
CA ASN A 206 17.32 14.86 -0.39
C ASN A 206 16.84 13.42 -0.66
N TYR A 207 17.65 12.65 -1.37
CA TYR A 207 17.30 11.28 -1.77
C TYR A 207 17.14 10.30 -0.61
N GLU A 208 17.96 10.41 0.43
CA GLU A 208 17.82 9.54 1.59
C GLU A 208 16.53 9.82 2.35
N ALA A 209 16.21 11.11 2.57
CA ALA A 209 14.97 11.52 3.24
C ALA A 209 13.73 11.17 2.43
N PHE A 210 13.81 11.28 1.10
CA PHE A 210 12.76 10.80 0.20
C PHE A 210 12.57 9.29 0.35
N CYS A 211 13.65 8.51 0.35
CA CYS A 211 13.56 7.05 0.48
C CYS A 211 13.02 6.61 1.85
N ASP A 212 13.26 7.37 2.91
CA ASP A 212 12.62 7.14 4.21
C ASP A 212 11.10 7.38 4.14
N ARG A 213 10.67 8.50 3.53
CA ARG A 213 9.24 8.84 3.33
C ARG A 213 8.53 7.81 2.46
N ALA A 214 9.16 7.40 1.37
CA ALA A 214 8.62 6.41 0.45
C ALA A 214 8.69 4.98 1.00
N GLY A 215 9.34 4.73 2.14
CA GLY A 215 9.43 3.39 2.76
C GLY A 215 10.42 2.45 2.08
N TRP A 216 11.41 2.98 1.35
CA TRP A 216 12.49 2.20 0.71
C TRP A 216 13.72 2.07 1.59
N ARG A 217 13.80 2.89 2.64
CA ARG A 217 14.85 2.86 3.66
C ARG A 217 14.20 2.94 5.04
N GLN A 218 14.70 2.13 5.97
CA GLN A 218 14.25 2.13 7.36
C GLN A 218 15.47 2.12 8.28
N ASP A 219 15.52 3.07 9.22
CA ASP A 219 16.65 3.23 10.17
C ASP A 219 18.03 3.31 9.47
N GLY A 220 18.07 3.96 8.31
CA GLY A 220 19.28 4.10 7.49
C GLY A 220 19.65 2.86 6.65
N LEU A 221 18.88 1.76 6.76
CA LEU A 221 19.09 0.53 6.00
C LEU A 221 18.16 0.47 4.79
N TRP A 222 18.75 0.22 3.63
CA TRP A 222 18.01 -0.01 2.39
C TRP A 222 17.25 -1.32 2.45
N SER A 223 15.96 -1.28 2.14
CA SER A 223 15.15 -2.48 2.03
C SER A 223 15.61 -3.36 0.87
N TYR A 224 15.21 -4.63 0.85
CA TYR A 224 15.32 -5.44 -0.37
C TYR A 224 13.98 -5.40 -1.08
N TYR A 225 13.98 -5.42 -2.41
CA TYR A 225 12.75 -5.38 -3.22
C TYR A 225 11.72 -6.43 -2.76
N ASP A 226 12.17 -7.67 -2.54
CA ASP A 226 11.31 -8.78 -2.09
C ASP A 226 10.76 -8.63 -0.66
N ARG A 227 11.15 -7.58 0.07
CA ARG A 227 10.70 -7.26 1.43
C ARG A 227 9.85 -5.99 1.49
N LEU A 228 9.56 -5.37 0.36
CA LEU A 228 8.71 -4.19 0.29
C LEU A 228 7.22 -4.55 0.41
N ASP A 229 6.40 -3.55 0.73
CA ASP A 229 4.96 -3.72 0.89
C ASP A 229 4.25 -3.43 -0.44
N PHE A 230 3.80 -4.50 -1.10
CA PHE A 230 3.01 -4.42 -2.35
C PHE A 230 1.52 -4.41 -2.05
N SER A 231 1.08 -3.46 -1.25
CA SER A 231 -0.32 -3.26 -0.91
C SER A 231 -0.67 -1.78 -0.78
N LEU A 232 -1.96 -1.46 -0.73
CA LEU A 232 -2.45 -0.12 -0.46
C LEU A 232 -2.21 0.37 0.98
N ASN A 233 -1.53 -0.40 1.83
CA ASN A 233 -1.10 0.06 3.16
C ASN A 233 0.30 0.69 3.13
N ALA A 234 1.08 0.47 2.05
CA ALA A 234 2.41 1.02 1.91
C ALA A 234 2.39 2.55 1.91
N PRO A 235 3.46 3.26 2.27
CA PRO A 235 3.50 4.73 2.28
C PRO A 235 3.10 5.38 0.95
N GLU A 236 2.68 6.64 0.97
CA GLU A 236 2.48 7.40 -0.26
C GLU A 236 3.78 7.46 -1.07
N GLY A 237 3.66 7.39 -2.41
CA GLY A 237 4.79 7.36 -3.32
C GLY A 237 5.64 6.08 -3.27
N HIS A 238 5.25 5.05 -2.51
CA HIS A 238 6.01 3.80 -2.40
C HIS A 238 6.22 3.10 -3.76
N LEU A 239 5.24 3.19 -4.65
CA LEU A 239 5.25 2.61 -5.99
C LEU A 239 5.01 3.69 -7.06
N PRO A 240 5.51 3.51 -8.29
CA PRO A 240 6.39 2.43 -8.75
C PRO A 240 7.89 2.67 -8.41
N ILE A 241 8.68 1.60 -8.36
CA ILE A 241 10.08 1.58 -7.87
C ILE A 241 11.04 1.42 -9.06
N VAL A 242 11.19 2.48 -9.84
CA VAL A 242 11.94 2.44 -11.10
C VAL A 242 13.44 2.70 -10.88
N SER A 243 13.77 3.80 -10.21
CA SER A 243 15.14 4.30 -10.07
C SER A 243 15.97 3.52 -9.04
N TRP A 244 15.32 2.95 -8.02
CA TRP A 244 16.00 2.26 -6.92
C TRP A 244 16.34 0.79 -7.21
N ARG A 245 15.62 0.13 -8.11
CA ARG A 245 15.88 -1.28 -8.48
C ARG A 245 17.20 -1.52 -9.20
N GLN A 246 17.84 -0.47 -9.74
CA GLN A 246 19.22 -0.55 -10.17
C GLN A 246 20.12 -0.46 -8.95
N ARG A 247 20.64 -1.62 -8.54
CA ARG A 247 21.58 -1.71 -7.44
C ARG A 247 22.89 -1.01 -7.80
N SER A 248 23.04 0.26 -7.42
CA SER A 248 24.35 0.91 -7.24
C SER A 248 25.22 0.19 -6.18
N CYS A 249 24.71 -0.87 -5.54
CA CYS A 249 25.45 -1.74 -4.62
C CYS A 249 26.21 -2.90 -5.29
N TYR A 250 26.10 -3.13 -6.61
CA TYR A 250 26.81 -4.21 -7.32
C TYR A 250 27.70 -3.75 -8.50
N GLY A 251 27.96 -2.44 -8.63
CA GLY A 251 29.00 -1.94 -9.54
C GLY A 251 28.70 -2.10 -11.04
N LEU A 252 27.43 -1.95 -11.45
CA LEU A 252 27.04 -1.89 -12.85
C LEU A 252 26.34 -0.55 -13.12
N GLY A 253 26.92 0.26 -14.01
CA GLY A 253 26.50 1.63 -14.30
C GLY A 253 27.33 2.67 -13.53
N GLY A 254 27.76 3.74 -14.21
CA GLY A 254 28.58 4.81 -13.61
C GLY A 254 27.81 5.75 -12.67
N GLU A 255 26.50 5.55 -12.53
CA GLU A 255 25.57 6.53 -11.95
C GLU A 255 24.72 5.93 -10.82
N THR A 256 24.34 6.79 -9.89
CA THR A 256 23.64 6.45 -8.66
C THR A 256 22.13 6.42 -8.87
N ALA A 257 21.41 5.63 -8.07
CA ALA A 257 19.94 5.64 -8.06
C ALA A 257 19.35 7.04 -7.80
N ALA A 258 20.09 7.91 -7.08
CA ALA A 258 19.71 9.30 -6.83
C ALA A 258 19.76 10.16 -8.10
N GLU A 259 20.76 9.97 -8.96
CA GLU A 259 20.88 10.68 -10.25
C GLU A 259 19.76 10.26 -11.21
N LEU A 260 19.51 8.94 -11.34
CA LEU A 260 18.40 8.42 -12.14
C LEU A 260 17.05 8.95 -11.65
N PHE A 261 16.83 8.97 -10.34
CA PHE A 261 15.60 9.50 -9.76
C PHE A 261 15.46 11.00 -10.01
N SER A 262 16.54 11.76 -9.85
CA SER A 262 16.55 13.20 -10.12
C SER A 262 16.21 13.52 -11.57
N SER A 263 16.78 12.78 -12.54
CA SER A 263 16.45 12.93 -13.97
C SER A 263 14.99 12.65 -14.27
N LEU A 264 14.42 11.58 -13.69
CA LEU A 264 13.01 11.25 -13.85
C LEU A 264 12.10 12.33 -13.25
N MET A 265 12.42 12.84 -12.06
CA MET A 265 11.65 13.90 -11.41
C MET A 265 11.72 15.22 -12.19
N ALA A 266 12.88 15.55 -12.76
CA ALA A 266 13.03 16.70 -13.65
C ALA A 266 12.18 16.54 -14.91
N ARG A 267 12.18 15.35 -15.53
CA ARG A 267 11.34 15.05 -16.69
C ARG A 267 9.86 15.15 -16.36
N ARG A 268 9.42 14.60 -15.22
CA ARG A 268 8.03 14.70 -14.76
C ARG A 268 7.59 16.15 -14.58
N THR A 269 8.46 17.00 -14.05
CA THR A 269 8.22 18.45 -13.89
C THR A 269 8.05 19.13 -15.25
N ALA A 270 8.93 18.84 -16.21
CA ALA A 270 8.85 19.41 -17.56
C ALA A 270 7.55 19.04 -18.30
N CYS A 271 6.92 17.91 -17.93
CA CYS A 271 5.64 17.49 -18.49
C CYS A 271 4.44 18.31 -18.00
N GLU A 272 4.55 19.05 -16.88
CA GLU A 272 3.45 19.86 -16.30
C GLU A 272 3.35 21.25 -16.91
N PHE A 273 4.46 21.82 -17.37
CA PHE A 273 4.56 23.24 -17.71
C PHE A 273 4.40 23.61 -19.19
N ASN A 274 4.18 22.63 -20.08
CA ASN A 274 3.88 22.90 -21.49
C ASN A 274 2.39 22.66 -21.77
N GLY A 275 1.61 23.71 -21.54
CA GLY A 275 0.22 23.89 -22.01
C GLY A 275 0.17 24.78 -23.24
#